data_AF-A0A0L0S5P3-F1
#
_entry.id   AF-A0A0L0S5P3-F1
#
_cell.length_a   1.000
_cell.length_b   1.000
_cell.length_c   1.000
_cell.angle_alpha   90.00
_cell.angle_beta   90.00
_cell.angle_gamma   90.00
#
_symmetry.space_group_name_H-M   'P 1'
#
loop_
_entity.id
_entity.type
_entity.pdbx_description
1 polymer ?
#
loop_
_entity_poly.entity_id
_entity_poly.type
_entity_poly.pdbx_seq_one_letter_code
_entity_poly.pdbx_strand_id
1 'polypeptide(L)'
;MSRQLHLDGVRVTIVEARNLPSGDWLSKTDPFVQITAGATVVKSAVAKSGKVFDFKNQVLDVDLAQGTIHHLEVAIYDHDRFSSDDLISVATVPIDLLMRGAIDQWFELKDTKGEPAGELRLAICNMKSMSAGKVPVRT
;
A
#
# COMPACT_ATOMS: atom_id res chain seq x y z
N MET A 1 -25.20 20.79 -8.94
CA MET A 1 -24.73 19.39 -8.92
C MET A 1 -23.60 19.29 -7.93
N SER A 2 -23.78 18.55 -6.84
CA SER A 2 -22.75 18.36 -5.83
C SER A 2 -21.60 17.55 -6.43
N ARG A 3 -20.37 18.07 -6.34
CA ARG A 3 -19.18 17.34 -6.77
C ARG A 3 -19.02 16.14 -5.82
N GLN A 4 -19.22 14.93 -6.32
CA GLN A 4 -18.85 13.71 -5.60
C GLN A 4 -17.35 13.80 -5.32
N LEU A 5 -16.94 13.64 -4.06
CA LEU A 5 -15.54 13.50 -3.72
C LEU A 5 -15.05 12.18 -4.33
N HIS A 6 -14.12 12.27 -5.27
CA HIS A 6 -13.46 11.13 -5.89
C HIS A 6 -11.96 11.36 -5.77
N LEU A 7 -11.23 10.28 -5.49
CA LEU A 7 -9.78 10.28 -5.37
C LEU A 7 -9.22 9.77 -6.68
N ASP A 8 -8.46 10.61 -7.39
CA ASP A 8 -7.83 10.22 -8.65
C ASP A 8 -6.54 9.41 -8.39
N GLY A 9 -5.95 9.54 -7.21
CA GLY A 9 -4.75 8.80 -6.81
C GLY A 9 -4.39 9.05 -5.35
N VAL A 10 -3.58 8.15 -4.79
CA VAL A 10 -3.12 8.22 -3.41
C VAL A 10 -1.63 7.93 -3.34
N ARG A 11 -0.94 8.62 -2.43
CA ARG A 11 0.45 8.40 -2.11
C ARG A 11 0.55 7.61 -0.83
N VAL A 12 1.15 6.42 -0.90
CA VAL A 12 1.31 5.50 0.21
C VAL A 12 2.78 5.48 0.62
N THR A 13 3.05 5.85 1.87
CA THR A 13 4.35 5.72 2.51
C THR A 13 4.34 4.46 3.36
N ILE A 14 5.21 3.52 3.03
CA ILE A 14 5.38 2.26 3.74
C ILE A 14 6.47 2.48 4.80
N VAL A 15 6.06 2.43 6.07
CA VAL A 15 6.95 2.78 7.18
C VAL A 15 7.67 1.53 7.68
N GLU A 16 6.94 0.62 8.32
CA GLU A 16 7.50 -0.56 8.97
C GLU A 16 6.43 -1.63 9.20
N ALA A 17 6.84 -2.91 9.26
CA ALA A 17 6.00 -4.02 9.66
C ALA A 17 6.57 -4.76 10.87
N ARG A 18 5.70 -5.25 11.74
CA ARG A 18 6.11 -6.00 12.94
C ARG A 18 5.17 -7.17 13.20
N ASN A 19 5.64 -8.09 14.05
CA ASN A 19 4.91 -9.28 14.46
C ASN A 19 4.44 -10.14 13.27
N LEU A 20 5.16 -10.09 12.14
CA LEU A 20 4.92 -10.99 11.01
C LEU A 20 5.16 -12.43 11.47
N PRO A 21 4.44 -13.42 10.90
CA PRO A 21 4.54 -14.81 11.33
C PRO A 21 5.99 -15.27 11.37
N SER A 22 6.52 -15.58 12.55
CA SER A 22 7.88 -16.07 12.68
C SER A 22 7.92 -17.57 12.38
N GLY A 23 8.48 -17.97 11.25
CA GLY A 23 9.03 -19.32 11.09
C GLY A 23 10.54 -19.26 10.93
N ASP A 24 11.19 -20.42 10.82
CA ASP A 24 12.65 -20.53 10.57
C ASP A 24 13.11 -19.72 9.33
N TRP A 25 12.16 -19.41 8.43
CA TRP A 25 12.30 -18.58 7.23
C TRP A 25 12.63 -17.12 7.52
N LEU A 26 12.20 -16.54 8.66
CA LEU A 26 12.31 -15.10 8.92
C LEU A 26 13.75 -14.57 8.97
N SER A 27 14.72 -15.47 9.18
CA SER A 27 16.16 -15.16 9.17
C SER A 27 16.75 -14.95 7.77
N LYS A 28 15.99 -15.29 6.71
CA LYS A 28 16.41 -15.21 5.30
C LYS A 28 15.40 -14.47 4.40
N THR A 29 14.41 -13.82 4.98
CA THR A 29 13.36 -13.12 4.23
C THR A 29 13.85 -11.78 3.71
N ASP A 30 13.50 -11.52 2.46
CA ASP A 30 13.66 -10.27 1.74
C ASP A 30 12.25 -9.67 1.47
N PRO A 31 11.51 -9.18 2.51
CA PRO A 31 10.10 -8.89 2.31
C PRO A 31 9.89 -7.56 1.58
N PHE A 32 8.93 -7.53 0.66
CA PHE A 32 8.48 -6.31 -0.01
C PHE A 32 6.95 -6.18 0.06
N VAL A 33 6.45 -4.96 -0.15
CA VAL A 33 5.02 -4.67 -0.18
C VAL A 33 4.56 -4.53 -1.63
N GLN A 34 3.45 -5.18 -1.96
CA GLN A 34 2.68 -4.94 -3.17
C GLN A 34 1.38 -4.25 -2.81
N ILE A 35 1.00 -3.20 -3.56
CA ILE A 35 -0.30 -2.54 -3.44
C ILE A 35 -1.06 -2.73 -4.74
N THR A 36 -2.28 -3.25 -4.64
CA THR A 36 -3.20 -3.46 -5.76
C THR A 36 -4.41 -2.55 -5.59
N ALA A 37 -4.78 -1.84 -6.65
CA ALA A 37 -5.99 -1.04 -6.76
C ALA A 37 -6.59 -1.18 -8.16
N GLY A 38 -7.58 -2.04 -8.33
CA GLY A 38 -8.13 -2.37 -9.65
C GLY A 38 -7.05 -3.01 -10.54
N ALA A 39 -6.71 -2.34 -11.64
CA ALA A 39 -5.64 -2.78 -12.53
C ALA A 39 -4.24 -2.25 -12.15
N THR A 40 -4.16 -1.29 -11.23
CA THR A 40 -2.90 -0.70 -10.76
C THR A 40 -2.23 -1.67 -9.79
N VAL A 41 -0.96 -2.02 -10.06
CA VAL A 41 -0.10 -2.80 -9.15
C VAL A 41 1.23 -2.07 -9.00
N VAL A 42 1.61 -1.75 -7.77
CA VAL A 42 2.90 -1.13 -7.45
C VAL A 42 3.61 -1.93 -6.36
N LYS A 43 4.94 -1.98 -6.41
CA LYS A 43 5.76 -2.75 -5.47
C LYS A 43 6.83 -1.86 -4.83
N SER A 44 7.10 -2.08 -3.54
CA SER A 44 8.27 -1.52 -2.87
C SER A 44 9.53 -2.32 -3.22
N ALA A 45 10.69 -1.75 -2.93
CA ALA A 45 11.91 -2.51 -2.70
C ALA A 45 11.81 -3.28 -1.38
N VAL A 46 12.69 -4.26 -1.23
CA VAL A 46 12.84 -5.11 -0.04
C VAL A 46 13.12 -4.27 1.20
N ALA A 47 12.47 -4.62 2.31
CA ALA A 47 12.67 -4.01 3.61
C ALA A 47 14.01 -4.41 4.23
N LYS A 48 14.51 -3.58 5.15
CA LYS A 48 15.63 -3.98 5.99
C LYS A 48 15.14 -4.96 7.06
N SER A 49 15.70 -6.18 7.07
CA SER A 49 15.35 -7.23 8.02
C SER A 49 15.77 -6.89 9.46
N GLY A 50 15.00 -7.40 10.43
CA GLY A 50 15.19 -7.17 11.86
C GLY A 50 14.02 -7.72 12.68
N LYS A 51 13.93 -7.38 13.97
CA LYS A 51 12.70 -7.64 14.78
C LYS A 51 11.47 -6.92 14.23
N VAL A 52 11.72 -5.83 13.53
CA VAL A 52 10.77 -5.01 12.77
C VAL A 52 11.37 -4.88 11.37
N PHE A 53 10.54 -5.04 10.35
CA PHE A 53 10.92 -4.85 8.96
C PHE A 53 10.76 -3.37 8.60
N ASP A 54 11.88 -2.68 8.45
CA ASP A 54 11.92 -1.25 8.15
C ASP A 54 11.93 -1.02 6.63
N PHE A 55 10.85 -0.44 6.12
CA PHE A 55 10.71 -0.11 4.70
C PHE A 55 11.33 1.25 4.37
N LYS A 56 11.91 1.96 5.34
CA LYS A 56 12.62 3.24 5.19
C LYS A 56 11.75 4.32 4.56
N ASN A 57 10.45 4.34 4.89
CA ASN A 57 9.50 5.31 4.36
C ASN A 57 9.44 5.32 2.83
N GLN A 58 9.52 4.15 2.20
CA GLN A 58 9.35 4.03 0.75
C GLN A 58 7.97 4.54 0.33
N VAL A 59 7.95 5.30 -0.76
CA VAL A 59 6.75 5.98 -1.24
C VAL A 59 6.29 5.36 -2.56
N LEU A 60 5.04 4.93 -2.61
CA LEU A 60 4.38 4.40 -3.80
C LEU A 60 3.17 5.29 -4.14
N ASP A 61 3.12 5.78 -5.36
CA ASP A 61 1.96 6.50 -5.90
C ASP A 61 1.04 5.50 -6.59
N VAL A 62 -0.23 5.45 -6.17
CA VAL A 62 -1.24 4.52 -6.66
C VAL A 62 -2.30 5.29 -7.43
N ASP A 63 -2.42 5.00 -8.72
CA ASP A 63 -3.47 5.54 -9.59
C ASP A 63 -4.82 4.87 -9.29
N LEU A 64 -5.85 5.68 -9.06
CA LEU A 64 -7.22 5.28 -8.76
C LEU A 64 -8.21 5.75 -9.85
N ALA A 65 -7.74 6.41 -10.91
CA ALA A 65 -8.58 7.03 -11.93
C ALA A 65 -9.37 6.02 -12.79
N GLN A 66 -8.99 4.74 -12.79
CA GLN A 66 -9.63 3.70 -13.59
C GLN A 66 -10.61 2.86 -12.76
N GLY A 67 -11.90 3.13 -12.94
CA GLY A 67 -12.98 2.35 -12.36
C GLY A 67 -13.37 2.74 -10.94
N THR A 68 -14.27 1.96 -10.34
CA THR A 68 -14.72 2.20 -8.97
C THR A 68 -13.85 1.41 -8.00
N ILE A 69 -12.88 2.10 -7.38
CA ILE A 69 -12.00 1.50 -6.37
C ILE A 69 -12.54 1.79 -4.97
N HIS A 70 -12.82 0.73 -4.20
CA HIS A 70 -13.35 0.83 -2.84
C HIS A 70 -12.29 0.60 -1.75
N HIS A 71 -11.21 -0.09 -2.08
CA HIS A 71 -10.12 -0.38 -1.16
C HIS A 71 -8.79 -0.55 -1.91
N LEU A 72 -7.69 -0.39 -1.18
CA LEU A 72 -6.37 -0.89 -1.56
C LEU A 72 -6.18 -2.27 -0.94
N GLU A 73 -5.71 -3.24 -1.73
CA GLU A 73 -5.16 -4.48 -1.19
C GLU A 73 -3.66 -4.29 -1.02
N VAL A 74 -3.15 -4.51 0.20
CA VAL A 74 -1.75 -4.33 0.55
C VAL A 74 -1.21 -5.68 1.02
N ALA A 75 -0.31 -6.27 0.25
CA ALA A 75 0.26 -7.59 0.52
C ALA A 75 1.75 -7.49 0.81
N ILE A 76 2.23 -8.26 1.79
CA ILE A 76 3.65 -8.46 2.06
C ILE A 76 4.04 -9.82 1.46
N TYR A 77 5.05 -9.81 0.61
CA TYR A 77 5.63 -10.99 -0.02
C TYR A 77 7.09 -11.18 0.44
N ASP A 78 7.58 -12.41 0.47
CA ASP A 78 9.02 -12.71 0.51
C ASP A 78 9.57 -12.77 -0.91
N HIS A 79 10.65 -12.04 -1.20
CA HIS A 79 11.27 -12.08 -2.51
C HIS A 79 12.20 -13.29 -2.63
N ASP A 80 11.81 -14.24 -3.49
CA ASP A 80 12.63 -15.40 -3.80
C ASP A 80 13.36 -15.23 -5.14
N ARG A 81 14.70 -15.39 -5.13
CA ARG A 81 15.51 -15.22 -6.35
C ARG A 81 15.37 -16.33 -7.38
N PHE A 82 14.89 -17.52 -6.97
CA PHE A 82 14.87 -18.72 -7.81
C PHE A 82 13.49 -19.41 -7.84
N SER A 83 12.48 -18.85 -7.17
CA SER A 83 11.09 -19.31 -7.12
C SER A 83 10.12 -18.12 -7.26
N SER A 84 8.82 -18.40 -7.27
CA SER A 84 7.80 -17.35 -7.18
C SER A 84 7.86 -16.67 -5.81
N ASP A 85 7.58 -15.37 -5.76
CA ASP A 85 7.46 -14.64 -4.49
C ASP A 85 6.36 -15.27 -3.60
N ASP A 86 6.65 -15.53 -2.34
CA ASP A 86 5.74 -16.17 -1.39
C ASP A 86 4.89 -15.13 -0.66
N LEU A 87 3.57 -15.29 -0.67
CA LEU A 87 2.66 -14.40 0.06
C LEU A 87 2.78 -14.66 1.58
N ILE A 88 3.17 -13.64 2.33
CA ILE A 88 3.26 -13.70 3.80
C ILE A 88 1.93 -13.30 4.43
N SER A 89 1.43 -12.11 4.08
CA SER A 89 0.24 -11.54 4.71
C SER A 89 -0.38 -10.40 3.90
N VAL A 90 -1.64 -10.06 4.20
CA VAL A 90 -2.44 -9.06 3.48
C VAL A 90 -3.20 -8.15 4.44
N ALA A 91 -3.33 -6.87 4.09
CA ALA A 91 -4.25 -5.91 4.69
C ALA A 91 -5.14 -5.28 3.62
N THR A 92 -6.34 -4.87 4.03
CA THR A 92 -7.27 -4.11 3.18
C THR A 92 -7.42 -2.71 3.75
N VAL A 93 -7.16 -1.68 2.94
CA VAL A 93 -7.31 -0.27 3.33
C VAL A 93 -8.52 0.32 2.61
N PRO A 94 -9.64 0.60 3.29
CA PRO A 94 -10.80 1.23 2.68
C PRO A 94 -10.49 2.66 2.20
N ILE A 95 -10.87 2.98 0.96
CA ILE A 95 -10.66 4.31 0.37
C ILE A 95 -11.41 5.41 1.14
N ASP A 96 -12.55 5.06 1.76
CA ASP A 96 -13.34 5.98 2.58
C ASP A 96 -12.58 6.58 3.77
N LEU A 97 -11.54 5.88 4.27
CA LEU A 97 -10.65 6.43 5.31
C LEU A 97 -9.88 7.65 4.79
N LEU A 98 -9.51 7.64 3.51
CA LEU A 98 -8.69 8.67 2.85
C LEU A 98 -9.52 9.87 2.43
N MET A 99 -10.84 9.72 2.29
CA MET A 99 -11.76 10.84 2.02
C MET A 99 -11.80 11.85 3.18
N ARG A 100 -11.45 11.43 4.40
CA ARG A 100 -11.44 12.27 5.61
C ARG A 100 -10.15 13.05 5.79
N GLY A 101 -9.10 12.71 5.06
CA GLY A 101 -7.78 13.34 5.15
C GLY A 101 -6.65 12.33 5.03
N ALA A 102 -5.43 12.81 5.26
CA ALA A 102 -4.28 11.94 5.37
C ALA A 102 -4.36 11.11 6.65
N ILE A 103 -3.86 9.87 6.58
CA ILE A 103 -3.77 8.95 7.71
C ILE A 103 -2.33 8.51 7.93
N ASP A 104 -1.99 8.15 9.16
CA ASP A 104 -0.75 7.48 9.56
C ASP A 104 -1.11 6.55 10.71
N GLN A 105 -1.22 5.26 10.42
CA GLN A 105 -1.69 4.27 11.38
C GLN A 105 -1.19 2.86 11.05
N TRP A 106 -1.34 1.98 12.04
CA TRP A 106 -1.14 0.56 11.88
C TRP A 106 -2.39 -0.10 11.27
N PHE A 107 -2.15 -1.02 10.34
CA PHE A 107 -3.14 -1.90 9.76
C PHE A 107 -2.83 -3.33 10.16
N GLU A 108 -3.84 -4.05 10.66
CA GLU A 108 -3.73 -5.48 10.93
C GLU A 108 -3.53 -6.22 9.61
N LEU A 109 -2.54 -7.12 9.61
CA LEU A 109 -2.27 -8.03 8.52
C LEU A 109 -2.89 -9.39 8.84
N LYS A 110 -3.31 -10.10 7.80
CA LYS A 110 -3.85 -11.45 7.89
C LYS A 110 -3.08 -12.41 7.00
N ASP A 111 -2.90 -13.64 7.45
CA ASP A 111 -2.29 -14.69 6.63
C ASP A 111 -3.28 -15.21 5.56
N THR A 112 -2.85 -16.21 4.80
CA THR A 112 -3.67 -16.86 3.76
C THR A 112 -4.90 -17.60 4.31
N LYS A 113 -4.99 -17.81 5.62
CA LYS A 113 -6.13 -18.42 6.32
C LYS A 113 -7.05 -17.36 6.95
N GLY A 114 -6.67 -16.08 6.91
CA GLY A 114 -7.43 -14.99 7.50
C GLY A 114 -7.12 -14.74 8.99
N GLU A 115 -6.09 -15.39 9.53
CA GLU A 115 -5.67 -15.24 10.92
C GLU A 115 -4.73 -14.04 11.09
N PRO A 116 -4.70 -13.38 12.27
CA PRO A 116 -3.80 -12.27 12.53
C PRO A 116 -2.32 -12.63 12.26
N ALA A 117 -1.68 -11.85 11.41
CA ALA A 117 -0.33 -12.09 10.88
C ALA A 117 0.55 -10.83 11.00
N GLY A 118 0.42 -10.15 12.12
CA GLY A 118 1.16 -8.94 12.43
C GLY A 118 0.45 -7.67 11.96
N GLU A 119 1.24 -6.61 11.76
CA GLU A 119 0.72 -5.29 11.42
C GLU A 119 1.73 -4.49 10.60
N LEU A 120 1.20 -3.63 9.72
CA LEU A 120 1.94 -2.75 8.83
C LEU A 120 1.56 -1.30 9.09
N ARG A 121 2.54 -0.44 9.33
CA ARG A 121 2.31 1.00 9.45
C ARG A 121 2.40 1.68 8.09
N LEU A 122 1.32 2.35 7.71
CA LEU A 122 1.21 3.10 6.47
C LEU A 122 0.83 4.56 6.77
N ALA A 123 1.48 5.49 6.08
CA ALA A 123 1.01 6.86 5.98
C ALA A 123 0.50 7.13 4.57
N ILE A 124 -0.77 7.53 4.44
CA ILE A 124 -1.45 7.64 3.14
C ILE A 124 -2.08 9.02 3.01
N CYS A 125 -1.87 9.66 1.86
CA CYS A 125 -2.51 10.93 1.54
C CYS A 125 -3.04 10.97 0.11
N ASN A 126 -4.05 11.81 -0.12
CA ASN A 126 -4.59 12.04 -1.46
C ASN A 126 -3.54 12.75 -2.34
N MET A 127 -3.30 12.22 -3.53
CA MET A 127 -2.55 12.93 -4.56
C MET A 127 -3.46 13.99 -5.14
N LYS A 128 -3.17 15.27 -4.88
CA LYS A 128 -3.92 16.35 -5.52
C LYS A 128 -3.79 16.19 -7.03
N SER A 129 -4.93 15.97 -7.69
CA SER A 129 -5.03 16.04 -9.15
C SER A 129 -4.50 17.41 -9.58
N MET A 130 -3.41 17.41 -10.35
CA MET A 130 -2.98 18.60 -11.07
C MET A 130 -4.10 18.90 -12.05
N SER A 131 -4.98 19.85 -11.72
CA SER A 131 -6.00 20.29 -12.66
C SER A 131 -5.28 20.71 -13.94
N ALA A 132 -5.56 20.04 -15.05
CA ALA A 132 -5.11 20.46 -16.37
C ALA A 132 -5.42 21.95 -16.49
N GLY A 133 -4.38 22.77 -16.53
CA GLY A 133 -4.54 24.21 -16.69
C GLY A 133 -5.36 24.42 -17.95
N LYS A 134 -6.56 24.99 -17.81
CA LYS A 134 -7.24 25.59 -18.95
C LYS A 134 -6.26 26.58 -19.54
N VAL A 135 -5.69 26.26 -20.70
CA VAL A 135 -4.97 27.23 -21.52
C VAL A 135 -5.98 28.34 -21.78
N PRO A 136 -5.74 29.58 -21.32
CA PRO A 136 -6.64 30.68 -21.67
C PRO A 136 -6.52 30.85 -23.18
N VAL A 137 -7.62 30.57 -23.89
CA VAL A 137 -7.77 30.98 -25.29
C VAL A 137 -7.70 32.51 -25.27
N ARG A 138 -6.58 33.05 -25.74
CA ARG A 138 -6.45 34.47 -26.01
C ARG A 138 -7.26 34.76 -27.27
N THR A 139 -8.36 35.49 -27.08
CA THR A 139 -9.07 36.20 -28.16
C THR A 139 -8.20 37.32 -28.72
#